data_AF-A0A1B6H5D9-F1
#
_entry.id   AF-A0A1B6H5D9-F1
#
_cell.length_a   1.000
_cell.length_b   1.000
_cell.length_c   1.000
_cell.angle_alpha   90.00
_cell.angle_beta   90.00
_cell.angle_gamma   90.00
#
_symmetry.space_group_name_H-M   'P 1'
#
loop_
_entity.id
_entity.type
_entity.pdbx_description
1 polymer ?
#
loop_
_entity_poly.entity_id
_entity_poly.type
_entity_poly.pdbx_seq_one_letter_code
_entity_poly.pdbx_strand_id
1 'polypeptide(L)'
;QIMAMVAGSLYCLLSHDRLNKTARQMNLESVLSSQAERYARDPQALRQIQTLLRLLRGELPSDSILPVSEEPSEDELDDPEILEAELDADDPVKAVGDDQSGEALLENQYRRIFPSHGVVCPYRAEPEIAILPSTPRSRPPTREK
;
A
#
# COMPACT_ATOMS: atom_id res chain seq x y z
N GLN A 1 14.29 -15.31 -5.34
CA GLN A 1 13.83 -13.98 -5.81
C GLN A 1 13.41 -13.96 -7.29
N ILE A 2 14.20 -14.43 -8.27
CA ILE A 2 13.81 -14.37 -9.70
C ILE A 2 12.45 -15.06 -9.99
N MET A 3 12.21 -16.24 -9.42
CA MET A 3 10.94 -16.97 -9.64
C MET A 3 9.71 -16.23 -9.16
N ALA A 4 9.77 -15.57 -7.99
CA ALA A 4 8.64 -14.81 -7.46
C ALA A 4 8.28 -13.63 -8.37
N MET A 5 9.29 -12.91 -8.87
CA MET A 5 9.10 -11.81 -9.81
C MET A 5 8.51 -12.29 -11.15
N VAL A 6 9.01 -13.40 -11.70
CA VAL A 6 8.48 -14.00 -12.94
C VAL A 6 7.04 -14.45 -12.75
N ALA A 7 6.74 -15.16 -11.66
CA ALA A 7 5.38 -15.61 -11.36
C ALA A 7 4.43 -14.41 -11.19
N GLY A 8 4.82 -13.39 -10.42
CA GLY A 8 4.08 -12.15 -10.26
C GLY A 8 3.76 -11.45 -11.59
N SER A 9 4.77 -11.31 -12.45
CA SER A 9 4.61 -10.69 -13.77
C SER A 9 3.66 -11.49 -14.67
N LEU A 10 3.78 -12.82 -14.65
CA LEU A 10 2.89 -13.70 -15.39
C LEU A 10 1.46 -13.67 -14.84
N TYR A 11 1.25 -13.54 -13.53
CA TYR A 11 -0.09 -13.34 -12.97
C TYR A 11 -0.74 -12.07 -13.53
N CYS A 12 -0.06 -10.93 -13.44
CA CYS A 12 -0.59 -9.66 -13.96
C CYS A 12 -0.97 -9.76 -15.46
N LEU A 13 -0.15 -10.45 -16.25
CA LEU A 13 -0.41 -10.65 -17.67
C LEU A 13 -1.61 -11.60 -17.90
N LEU A 14 -1.62 -12.75 -17.23
CA LEU A 14 -2.63 -13.80 -17.42
C LEU A 14 -3.99 -13.45 -16.84
N SER A 15 -4.07 -12.51 -15.89
CA SER A 15 -5.35 -11.96 -15.41
C SER A 15 -6.11 -11.14 -16.45
N HIS A 16 -5.45 -10.72 -17.54
CA HIS A 16 -6.11 -10.02 -18.65
C HIS A 16 -6.48 -11.01 -19.76
N ASP A 17 -7.79 -11.20 -20.01
CA ASP A 17 -8.33 -12.15 -21.00
C ASP A 17 -7.65 -12.10 -22.37
N ARG A 18 -7.40 -10.90 -22.88
CA ARG A 18 -6.77 -10.71 -24.20
C ARG A 18 -5.35 -11.26 -24.22
N LEU A 19 -4.57 -10.98 -23.17
CA LEU A 19 -3.19 -11.42 -23.06
C LEU A 19 -3.10 -12.91 -22.72
N ASN A 20 -4.03 -13.44 -21.90
CA ASN A 20 -4.15 -14.86 -21.62
C ASN A 20 -4.39 -15.67 -22.91
N LYS A 21 -5.30 -15.21 -23.77
CA LYS A 21 -5.53 -15.82 -25.10
C LYS A 21 -4.27 -15.83 -25.96
N THR A 22 -3.53 -14.72 -26.00
CA THR A 22 -2.25 -14.66 -26.70
C THR A 22 -1.22 -15.63 -26.10
N ALA A 23 -1.13 -15.71 -24.77
CA ALA A 23 -0.22 -16.62 -24.09
C ALA A 23 -0.51 -18.10 -24.42
N ARG A 24 -1.79 -18.48 -24.53
CA ARG A 24 -2.20 -19.82 -25.02
C ARG A 24 -1.74 -20.06 -26.45
N GLN A 25 -1.91 -19.09 -27.34
CA GLN A 25 -1.43 -19.18 -28.73
C GLN A 25 0.10 -19.31 -28.84
N MET A 26 0.82 -18.73 -27.88
CA MET A 26 2.29 -18.81 -27.79
C MET A 26 2.78 -20.10 -27.10
N ASN A 27 1.92 -21.10 -26.87
CA ASN A 27 2.25 -22.37 -26.22
C ASN A 27 2.82 -22.22 -24.80
N LEU A 28 2.44 -21.18 -24.06
CA LEU A 28 2.91 -20.98 -22.68
C LEU A 28 2.57 -22.16 -21.75
N GLU A 29 1.48 -22.88 -22.02
CA GLU A 29 1.06 -24.04 -21.25
C GLU A 29 2.10 -25.18 -21.28
N SER A 30 2.68 -25.46 -22.45
CA SER A 30 3.71 -26.48 -22.60
C SER A 30 4.99 -26.08 -21.87
N VAL A 31 5.36 -24.80 -21.97
CA VAL A 31 6.51 -24.24 -21.25
C VAL A 31 6.32 -24.39 -19.73
N LEU A 32 5.18 -23.96 -19.19
CA LEU A 32 4.89 -24.06 -17.76
C LEU A 32 4.85 -25.52 -17.29
N SER A 33 4.28 -26.44 -18.08
CA SER A 33 4.25 -27.88 -17.76
C SER A 33 5.67 -28.45 -17.66
N SER A 34 6.55 -28.13 -18.61
CA SER A 34 7.96 -28.56 -18.55
C SER A 34 8.72 -27.97 -17.36
N GLN A 35 8.41 -26.71 -16.98
CA GLN A 35 8.98 -26.13 -15.77
C GLN A 35 8.46 -26.82 -14.51
N ALA A 36 7.19 -27.21 -14.44
CA ALA A 36 6.65 -27.93 -13.29
C ALA A 36 7.43 -29.23 -13.02
N GLU A 37 7.75 -29.98 -14.08
CA GLU A 37 8.59 -31.19 -13.97
C GLU A 37 10.00 -30.86 -13.46
N ARG A 38 10.61 -29.78 -13.97
CA ARG A 38 11.94 -29.33 -13.56
C ARG A 38 11.99 -28.89 -12.09
N TYR A 39 10.93 -28.25 -11.61
CA TYR A 39 10.81 -27.76 -10.24
C TYR A 39 10.08 -28.74 -9.31
N ALA A 40 9.93 -30.02 -9.68
CA ALA A 40 9.20 -31.00 -8.88
C ALA A 40 9.73 -31.20 -7.44
N ARG A 41 11.01 -30.87 -7.19
CA ARG A 41 11.64 -30.94 -5.86
C ARG A 41 11.51 -29.66 -5.03
N ASP A 42 11.01 -28.58 -5.63
CA ASP A 42 10.74 -27.31 -4.95
C ASP A 42 9.21 -27.14 -4.82
N PRO A 43 8.64 -27.43 -3.64
CA PRO A 43 7.20 -27.38 -3.46
C PRO A 43 6.63 -25.97 -3.59
N GLN A 44 7.42 -24.92 -3.32
CA GLN A 44 6.96 -23.54 -3.46
C GLN A 44 6.90 -23.14 -4.94
N ALA A 45 7.97 -23.40 -5.69
CA ALA A 45 8.01 -23.11 -7.12
C ALA A 45 6.97 -23.95 -7.89
N LEU A 46 6.83 -25.23 -7.54
CA LEU A 46 5.82 -26.11 -8.15
C LEU A 46 4.41 -25.58 -7.95
N ARG A 47 4.05 -25.14 -6.74
CA ARG A 47 2.74 -24.52 -6.46
C ARG A 47 2.52 -23.27 -7.31
N GLN A 48 3.51 -22.38 -7.42
CA GLN A 48 3.40 -21.18 -8.26
C GLN A 48 3.15 -21.54 -9.74
N ILE A 49 3.87 -22.51 -10.28
CA ILE A 49 3.69 -22.95 -11.67
C ILE A 49 2.32 -23.60 -11.88
N GLN A 50 1.84 -24.40 -10.92
CA GLN A 50 0.51 -25.01 -10.99
C GLN A 50 -0.60 -23.96 -10.96
N THR A 51 -0.49 -22.93 -10.12
CA THR A 51 -1.46 -21.83 -10.09
C THR A 51 -1.47 -21.06 -11.41
N LEU A 52 -0.29 -20.79 -12.00
CA LEU A 52 -0.20 -20.17 -13.33
C LEU A 52 -0.85 -21.03 -14.42
N LEU A 53 -0.72 -22.37 -14.37
CA LEU A 53 -1.39 -23.27 -15.29
C LEU A 53 -2.93 -23.21 -15.15
N ARG A 54 -3.45 -23.21 -13.92
CA ARG A 54 -4.89 -23.08 -13.67
C ARG A 54 -5.45 -21.75 -14.16
N LEU A 55 -4.73 -20.65 -13.90
CA LEU A 55 -5.08 -19.32 -14.41
C LEU A 55 -5.03 -19.27 -15.94
N LEU A 56 -3.98 -19.85 -16.54
CA LEU A 56 -3.87 -19.93 -17.99
C LEU A 56 -5.03 -20.72 -18.59
N ARG A 57 -5.53 -21.78 -17.95
CA ARG A 57 -6.69 -22.56 -18.42
C ARG A 57 -8.03 -21.88 -18.17
N GLY A 58 -8.07 -20.86 -17.30
CA GLY A 58 -9.31 -20.21 -16.86
C GLY A 58 -10.07 -21.03 -15.82
N GLU A 59 -9.40 -21.98 -15.17
CA GLU A 59 -9.94 -22.76 -14.04
C GLU A 59 -9.96 -21.94 -12.75
N LEU A 60 -9.22 -20.82 -12.72
CA LEU A 60 -9.10 -19.92 -11.60
C LEU A 60 -9.56 -18.53 -12.02
N PRO A 61 -10.55 -17.91 -11.33
CA PRO A 61 -10.96 -16.54 -11.61
C PRO A 61 -9.76 -15.59 -11.43
N SER A 62 -9.60 -14.61 -12.33
CA SER A 62 -8.57 -13.56 -12.22
C SER A 62 -8.60 -12.85 -10.87
N ASP A 63 -9.78 -12.71 -10.28
CA ASP A 63 -10.03 -11.96 -9.04
C ASP A 63 -9.83 -12.82 -7.77
N SER A 64 -9.62 -14.12 -7.94
CA SER A 64 -9.43 -15.06 -6.82
C SER A 64 -7.98 -15.15 -6.33
N ILE A 65 -7.05 -14.51 -7.02
CA ILE A 65 -5.63 -14.54 -6.69
C ILE A 65 -5.27 -13.22 -6.02
N LEU A 66 -5.35 -13.20 -4.69
CA LEU A 66 -4.71 -12.15 -3.92
C LEU A 66 -3.20 -12.20 -4.17
N PRO A 67 -2.51 -11.05 -4.31
CA PRO A 67 -1.06 -11.06 -4.26
C PRO A 67 -0.68 -11.81 -3.00
N VAL A 68 0.18 -12.81 -3.14
CA VAL A 68 0.89 -13.37 -1.99
C VAL A 68 1.73 -12.21 -1.48
N SER A 69 1.14 -11.38 -0.62
CA SER A 69 1.92 -10.70 0.39
C SER A 69 2.68 -11.85 1.01
N GLU A 70 4.01 -11.78 0.95
CA GLU A 70 4.79 -12.45 1.97
C GLU A 70 4.16 -11.92 3.27
N GLU A 71 3.27 -12.71 3.88
CA GLU A 71 2.96 -12.48 5.28
C GLU A 71 4.34 -12.60 5.92
N PRO A 72 4.86 -11.52 6.53
CA PRO A 72 6.07 -11.66 7.32
C PRO A 72 5.82 -12.85 8.25
N SER A 73 6.78 -13.76 8.34
CA SER A 73 6.69 -14.82 9.34
C SER A 73 6.38 -14.17 10.69
N GLU A 74 5.65 -14.83 11.58
CA GLU A 74 5.34 -14.26 12.90
C GLU A 74 6.62 -13.86 13.69
N ASP A 75 7.79 -14.36 13.29
CA ASP A 75 9.12 -13.98 13.80
C ASP A 75 9.71 -12.67 13.21
N GLU A 76 9.11 -12.08 12.18
CA GLU A 76 9.49 -10.79 11.55
C GLU A 76 8.47 -9.68 11.82
N LEU A 77 7.38 -9.98 12.54
CA LEU A 77 6.55 -8.95 13.14
C LEU A 77 7.38 -8.34 14.26
N ASP A 78 7.69 -7.04 14.15
CA ASP A 78 8.21 -6.28 15.29
C ASP A 78 7.35 -6.61 16.51
N ASP A 79 8.02 -6.97 17.60
CA ASP A 79 7.42 -7.32 18.88
C ASP A 79 6.26 -6.35 19.19
N PRO A 80 5.02 -6.81 19.42
CA PRO A 80 3.91 -5.92 19.78
C PRO A 80 4.18 -5.16 21.09
N GLU A 81 5.20 -5.55 21.86
CA GLU A 81 5.70 -4.81 23.03
C GLU A 81 6.64 -3.64 22.65
N ILE A 82 7.06 -3.54 21.37
CA ILE A 82 7.81 -2.42 20.76
C ILE A 82 6.86 -1.50 19.96
N LEU A 83 5.56 -1.49 20.24
CA LEU A 83 4.79 -0.28 19.95
C LEU A 83 5.22 0.78 20.96
N GLU A 84 5.90 1.83 20.49
CA GLU A 84 6.17 3.02 21.30
C GLU A 84 4.85 3.49 21.94
N ALA A 85 4.88 3.70 23.25
CA ALA A 85 3.71 4.03 24.04
C ALA A 85 2.96 5.22 23.45
N GLU A 86 1.63 5.13 23.52
CA GLU A 86 0.64 6.09 23.06
C GLU A 86 1.07 7.55 23.24
N LEU A 87 0.89 8.34 22.17
CA LEU A 87 0.99 9.81 22.09
C LEU A 87 1.09 10.53 23.44
N ASP A 88 2.21 11.23 23.65
CA ASP A 88 2.47 12.04 24.85
C ASP A 88 1.28 12.96 25.16
N ALA A 89 0.60 12.75 26.29
CA ALA A 89 -0.54 13.56 26.71
C ALA A 89 -0.17 15.03 26.95
N ASP A 90 1.13 15.29 27.14
CA ASP A 90 1.73 16.61 27.31
C ASP A 90 2.33 17.17 26.00
N ASP A 91 2.07 16.53 24.85
CA ASP A 91 2.48 17.04 23.53
C ASP A 91 1.96 18.49 23.34
N PRO A 92 2.84 19.48 23.10
CA PRO A 92 2.48 20.88 22.95
C PRO A 92 1.66 21.21 21.69
N VAL A 93 1.16 20.22 20.93
CA VAL A 93 0.17 20.43 19.86
C VAL A 93 -1.23 20.76 20.43
N LYS A 94 -1.27 21.52 21.52
CA LYS A 94 -2.46 22.19 22.03
C LYS A 94 -2.30 23.66 21.69
N ALA A 95 -3.35 24.27 21.13
CA ALA A 95 -3.36 25.70 20.89
C ALA A 95 -3.09 26.44 22.21
N VAL A 96 -2.14 27.39 22.20
CA VAL A 96 -1.73 28.14 23.39
C VAL A 96 -2.29 29.55 23.31
N GLY A 97 -2.87 30.04 24.42
CA GLY A 97 -3.41 31.40 24.49
C GLY A 97 -4.60 31.61 23.56
N ASP A 98 -4.47 32.54 22.61
CA ASP A 98 -5.51 32.91 21.63
C ASP A 98 -5.37 32.16 20.29
N ASP A 99 -4.45 31.18 20.20
CA ASP A 99 -4.33 30.34 19.02
C ASP A 99 -5.62 29.53 18.78
N GLN A 100 -5.98 29.35 17.51
CA GLN A 100 -7.10 28.48 17.16
C GLN A 100 -6.71 27.02 17.32
N SER A 101 -7.57 26.19 17.92
CA SER A 101 -7.39 24.74 17.93
C SER A 101 -7.36 24.18 16.50
N GLY A 102 -6.69 23.03 16.32
CA GLY A 102 -6.66 22.36 15.02
C GLY A 102 -8.06 22.08 14.47
N GLU A 103 -9.00 21.69 15.32
CA GLU A 103 -10.40 21.49 14.96
C GLU A 103 -11.06 22.77 14.47
N ALA A 104 -10.87 23.89 15.16
CA ALA A 104 -11.44 25.19 14.78
C ALA A 104 -10.84 25.71 13.46
N LEU A 105 -9.54 25.49 13.22
CA LEU A 105 -8.88 25.83 11.96
C LEU A 105 -9.45 25.02 10.80
N LEU A 106 -9.59 23.70 10.98
CA LEU A 106 -10.13 22.80 9.97
C LEU A 106 -11.59 23.13 9.67
N GLU A 107 -12.42 23.38 10.68
CA GLU A 107 -13.82 23.76 10.48
C GLU A 107 -13.92 25.10 9.73
N ASN A 108 -13.12 26.11 10.12
CA ASN A 108 -13.10 27.40 9.43
C ASN A 108 -12.68 27.27 7.96
N GLN A 109 -11.67 26.46 7.66
CA GLN A 109 -11.24 26.21 6.28
C GLN A 109 -12.29 25.43 5.48
N TYR A 110 -12.90 24.40 6.09
CA TYR A 110 -13.97 23.64 5.46
C TYR A 110 -15.18 24.53 5.12
N ARG A 111 -15.60 25.39 6.04
CA ARG A 111 -16.75 26.31 5.85
C ARG A 111 -16.53 27.35 4.76
N ARG A 112 -15.28 27.68 4.41
CA ARG A 112 -14.97 28.58 3.28
C ARG A 112 -15.33 27.95 1.94
N ILE A 113 -15.12 26.65 1.79
CA ILE A 113 -15.47 25.88 0.59
C ILE A 113 -16.92 25.43 0.65
N PHE A 114 -17.37 25.03 1.85
CA PHE A 114 -18.68 24.47 2.12
C PHE A 114 -19.47 25.32 3.14
N PRO A 115 -20.05 26.46 2.72
CA PRO A 115 -20.81 27.33 3.63
C PRO A 115 -21.97 26.60 4.31
N SER A 116 -22.55 25.61 3.63
CA SER A 116 -23.50 24.66 4.21
C SER A 116 -23.16 23.23 3.76
N HIS A 117 -23.58 22.23 4.53
CA HIS A 117 -23.24 20.83 4.28
C HIS A 117 -23.65 20.42 2.85
N GLY A 118 -22.67 20.00 2.06
CA GLY A 118 -22.88 19.56 0.68
C GLY A 118 -23.07 20.68 -0.36
N VAL A 119 -22.94 21.95 0.02
CA VAL A 119 -23.01 23.08 -0.91
C VAL A 119 -21.60 23.64 -1.11
N VAL A 120 -21.06 23.49 -2.32
CA VAL A 120 -19.73 24.02 -2.70
C VAL A 120 -19.86 25.46 -3.18
N CYS A 121 -19.10 26.38 -2.61
CA CYS A 121 -18.94 27.73 -3.14
C CYS A 121 -17.77 27.76 -4.14
N PRO A 122 -17.92 28.38 -5.34
CA PRO A 122 -16.80 28.52 -6.27
C PRO A 122 -15.71 29.40 -5.65
N TYR A 123 -14.48 28.89 -5.71
CA TYR A 123 -13.26 29.40 -5.09
C TYR A 123 -13.08 30.93 -5.19
N ARG A 124 -12.78 31.58 -4.04
CA ARG A 124 -12.29 32.97 -3.97
C ARG A 124 -10.79 32.89 -3.67
N ALA A 125 -9.97 33.52 -4.49
CA ALA A 125 -8.51 33.47 -4.37
C ALA A 125 -8.02 33.82 -2.95
N GLU A 126 -7.18 32.94 -2.37
CA GLU A 126 -6.61 33.09 -1.04
C GLU A 126 -5.61 34.27 -0.97
N PRO A 127 -5.48 34.98 0.16
CA PRO A 127 -4.23 35.65 0.51
C PRO A 127 -3.17 34.59 0.83
N GLU A 128 -1.92 34.88 0.49
CA GLU A 128 -0.76 33.99 0.60
C GLU A 128 -0.58 33.46 2.03
N ILE A 129 -1.05 32.25 2.31
CA ILE A 129 -0.78 31.55 3.56
C ILE A 129 0.69 31.10 3.48
N ALA A 130 1.55 31.73 4.27
CA ALA A 130 2.93 31.29 4.42
C ALA A 130 2.93 29.87 5.00
N ILE A 131 3.18 28.88 4.14
CA ILE A 131 3.35 27.48 4.54
C ILE A 131 4.67 27.40 5.30
N LEU A 132 4.60 27.45 6.63
CA LEU A 132 5.73 27.09 7.47
C LEU A 132 5.83 25.57 7.53
N PRO A 133 7.05 25.00 7.40
CA PRO A 133 7.24 23.55 7.50
C PRO A 133 6.72 23.03 8.85
N SER A 134 5.98 21.93 8.82
CA SER A 134 5.30 21.34 9.99
C SER A 134 6.24 20.65 10.97
N THR A 135 7.55 20.64 10.71
CA THR A 135 8.53 20.01 11.57
C THR A 135 9.16 21.06 12.50
N PRO A 136 9.08 20.90 13.83
CA PRO A 136 9.92 21.66 14.72
C PRO A 136 11.38 21.39 14.31
N ARG A 137 12.13 22.44 14.01
CA ARG A 137 13.58 22.31 13.81
C ARG A 137 14.14 21.56 15.01
N SER A 138 14.89 20.49 14.72
CA SER A 138 15.44 19.51 15.66
C SER A 138 15.82 20.13 17.01
N ARG A 139 15.37 19.49 18.09
CA ARG A 139 15.71 19.81 19.47
C ARG A 139 17.23 20.04 19.59
N PRO A 140 17.72 21.19 20.10
CA PRO A 140 19.14 21.31 20.39
C PRO A 140 19.54 20.29 21.47
N PRO A 141 20.76 19.72 21.40
CA PRO A 141 21.16 18.65 22.30
C PRO A 141 21.11 19.14 23.75
N THR A 142 20.44 18.37 24.60
CA THR A 142 20.45 18.55 26.05
C THR A 142 21.89 18.46 26.54
N ARG A 143 22.40 19.55 27.13
CA ARG A 143 23.64 19.51 27.91
C ARG A 143 23.38 18.65 29.15
N GLU A 144 24.01 17.48 29.20
CA GLU A 144 24.14 16.70 30.42
C GLU A 144 24.87 17.54 31.48
N LYS A 145 24.35 17.51 32.71
CA LYS A 145 24.99 18.05 33.91
C LYS A 145 25.42 16.90 34.80
#